data_AF-A0A2D5VI85-F1
#
_entry.id   AF-A0A2D5VI85-F1
#
_cell.length_a   1.000
_cell.length_b   1.000
_cell.length_c   1.000
_cell.angle_alpha   90.00
_cell.angle_beta   90.00
_cell.angle_gamma   90.00
#
_symmetry.space_group_name_H-M   'P 1'
#
loop_
_entity.id
_entity.type
_entity.pdbx_description
1 polymer ?
#
loop_
_entity_poly.entity_id
_entity_poly.type
_entity_poly.pdbx_seq_one_letter_code
_entity_poly.pdbx_strand_id
1 'polypeptide(L)' 'MKRLCMMTIGCVLLMITIGQTADRATQVRDDREMVEGEGLWIYNDLPIGFAEAERTGKPLLIVFR' A
#
# COMPACT_ATOMS: atom_id res chain seq x y z
N MET A 1 -36.58 11.73 17.52
CA MET A 1 -36.66 10.80 16.36
C MET A 1 -35.64 11.11 15.26
N LYS A 2 -35.49 12.35 14.76
CA LYS A 2 -34.54 12.71 13.69
C LYS A 2 -33.06 12.42 14.01
N ARG A 3 -32.63 12.65 15.26
CA ARG A 3 -31.24 12.40 15.71
C ARG A 3 -30.87 10.91 15.82
N LEU A 4 -31.86 10.06 16.13
CA LEU A 4 -31.67 8.61 16.22
C LEU A 4 -31.51 8.00 14.82
N CYS A 5 -32.30 8.47 13.85
CA CYS A 5 -32.20 8.04 12.44
C CYS A 5 -30.88 8.46 11.78
N MET A 6 -30.37 9.65 12.12
CA MET A 6 -29.08 10.13 11.62
C MET A 6 -27.90 9.28 12.12
N MET A 7 -27.98 8.81 13.36
CA MET A 7 -26.93 7.97 13.96
C MET A 7 -26.91 6.56 13.35
N THR A 8 -28.08 5.96 13.11
CA THR A 8 -28.17 4.65 12.45
C THR A 8 -27.68 4.70 11.00
N ILE A 9 -27.98 5.76 10.24
CA ILE A 9 -27.47 5.92 8.86
C ILE A 9 -25.93 6.03 8.86
N GLY A 10 -25.35 6.79 9.80
CA GLY A 10 -23.90 6.90 9.94
C GLY A 10 -23.23 5.56 10.27
N CYS A 11 -23.82 4.75 11.16
CA CYS A 11 -23.30 3.43 11.50
C CYS A 11 -23.37 2.44 10.31
N VAL A 12 -24.44 2.49 9.51
CA VAL A 12 -24.57 1.62 8.32
C VAL A 12 -23.56 2.00 7.24
N LEU A 13 -23.33 3.30 7.01
CA LEU A 13 -22.30 3.79 6.08
C LEU A 13 -20.89 3.33 6.49
N LEU A 14 -20.59 3.34 7.80
CA LEU A 14 -19.30 2.90 8.31
C LEU A 14 -19.07 1.40 8.03
N MET A 15 -20.09 0.55 8.19
CA MET A 15 -19.96 -0.89 7.95
C MET A 15 -19.68 -1.26 6.49
N ILE A 16 -20.17 -0.48 5.52
CA ILE A 16 -19.93 -0.72 4.08
C ILE A 16 -18.44 -0.59 3.72
N THR A 17 -17.70 0.25 4.46
CA THR A 17 -16.27 0.49 4.19
C THR A 17 -15.33 -0.60 4.72
N ILE A 18 -15.78 -1.44 5.66
CA ILE A 18 -14.92 -2.38 6.37
C ILE A 18 -14.76 -3.72 5.60
N GLY A 19 -15.59 -3.98 4.58
CA GLY A 19 -15.71 -5.29 3.94
C GLY A 19 -15.09 -5.46 2.54
N GLN A 20 -14.50 -4.43 1.93
CA GLN A 20 -14.01 -4.53 0.54
C GLN A 20 -12.55 -4.96 0.50
N THR A 21 -12.30 -6.27 0.62
CA THR A 21 -10.97 -6.83 0.30
C THR A 21 -10.90 -7.10 -1.20
N ALA A 22 -9.92 -6.51 -1.88
CA ALA A 22 -9.68 -6.77 -3.31
C ALA A 22 -9.41 -8.27 -3.54
N ASP A 23 -9.90 -8.80 -4.66
CA ASP A 23 -9.58 -10.18 -5.03
C ASP A 23 -8.07 -10.34 -5.28
N ARG A 24 -7.56 -11.57 -5.14
CA ARG A 24 -6.12 -11.82 -5.25
C ARG A 24 -5.54 -11.47 -6.62
N ALA A 25 -6.31 -11.63 -7.70
CA ALA A 25 -5.83 -11.31 -9.03
C ALA A 25 -5.71 -9.80 -9.23
N THR A 26 -6.63 -9.03 -8.66
CA THR A 26 -6.53 -7.57 -8.62
C THR A 26 -5.33 -7.11 -7.80
N GLN A 27 -5.13 -7.64 -6.58
CA GLN A 27 -3.94 -7.31 -5.78
C GLN A 27 -2.63 -7.57 -6.55
N VAL A 28 -2.49 -8.72 -7.20
CA VAL A 28 -1.29 -9.07 -7.96
C VAL A 28 -1.07 -8.13 -9.15
N ARG A 29 -2.13 -7.73 -9.85
CA ARG A 29 -2.04 -6.79 -10.97
C ARG A 29 -1.63 -5.40 -10.50
N ASP A 30 -2.26 -4.91 -9.43
CA ASP A 30 -1.98 -3.60 -8.87
C ASP A 30 -0.53 -3.54 -8.34
N ASP A 31 -0.08 -4.58 -7.62
CA ASP A 31 1.31 -4.71 -7.16
C ASP A 31 2.30 -4.69 -8.33
N ARG A 32 1.96 -5.38 -9.42
CA ARG A 32 2.78 -5.41 -10.63
C ARG A 32 2.87 -4.03 -11.28
N GLU A 33 1.74 -3.35 -11.47
CA GLU A 33 1.69 -2.01 -12.07
C GLU A 33 2.51 -1.01 -11.23
N MET A 34 2.41 -1.09 -9.90
CA MET A 34 3.21 -0.26 -8.98
C MET A 34 4.71 -0.55 -9.13
N VAL A 35 5.12 -1.83 -9.14
CA VAL A 35 6.54 -2.21 -9.26
C VAL A 35 7.11 -1.77 -10.62
N GLU A 36 6.36 -1.95 -11.70
CA GLU A 36 6.77 -1.54 -13.06
C GLU A 36 6.80 -0.01 -13.22
N GLY A 37 5.84 0.71 -12.62
CA GLY A 37 5.68 2.16 -12.78
C GLY A 37 6.59 3.00 -11.87
N GLU A 38 6.80 2.57 -10.62
CA GLU A 38 7.57 3.33 -9.63
C GLU A 38 9.06 2.93 -9.59
N GLY A 39 9.44 1.85 -10.28
CA GLY A 39 10.84 1.40 -10.32
C GLY A 39 11.39 1.03 -8.94
N LEU A 40 10.53 0.59 -8.01
CA LEU A 40 10.86 0.31 -6.61
C LEU A 40 11.86 -0.84 -6.40
N TRP A 41 12.29 -1.51 -7.47
CA TRP A 41 13.15 -2.68 -7.40
C TRP A 41 14.59 -2.34 -7.81
N ILE A 42 15.37 -1.87 -6.84
CA ILE A 42 16.84 -1.75 -6.98
C ILE A 42 17.44 -3.15 -6.76
N TYR A 43 17.61 -3.93 -7.84
CA TYR A 43 18.16 -5.29 -7.76
C TYR A 43 19.67 -5.28 -7.93
N ASN A 44 20.39 -5.74 -6.90
CA ASN A 44 21.84 -5.98 -6.96
C ASN A 44 22.66 -4.74 -7.41
N ASP A 45 22.15 -3.55 -7.15
CA ASP A 45 22.84 -2.27 -7.39
C ASP A 45 23.03 -1.56 -6.06
N LEU A 46 24.16 -1.85 -5.42
CA LEU A 46 24.51 -1.26 -4.13
C LEU A 46 24.70 0.27 -4.21
N PRO A 47 25.39 0.84 -5.21
CA PRO A 47 25.50 2.29 -5.35
C PRO A 47 24.14 3.01 -5.33
N ILE A 48 23.17 2.55 -6.13
CA ILE A 48 21.84 3.15 -6.17
C ILE A 48 21.10 2.92 -4.84
N GLY A 49 21.23 1.72 -4.25
CA GLY A 49 20.64 1.40 -2.95
C GLY A 49 21.10 2.33 -1.83
N PHE A 50 22.39 2.67 -1.78
CA PHE A 50 22.92 3.64 -0.81
C PHE A 50 22.37 5.04 -1.04
N ALA A 51 22.36 5.50 -2.29
CA ALA A 51 21.85 6.82 -2.65
C ALA A 51 20.37 6.99 -2.25
N GLU A 52 19.56 5.95 -2.46
CA GLU A 52 18.13 5.98 -2.12
C GLU A 52 17.88 5.91 -0.60
N ALA A 53 18.68 5.13 0.13
CA ALA A 53 18.63 5.08 1.58
C ALA A 53 19.00 6.44 2.20
N GLU A 54 20.02 7.12 1.67
CA GLU A 54 20.39 8.47 2.08
C GLU A 54 19.29 9.49 1.73
N ARG A 55 18.78 9.47 0.50
CA ARG A 55 17.73 10.37 0.01
C ARG A 55 16.46 10.28 0.85
N THR A 56 16.07 9.06 1.25
CA THR A 56 14.81 8.80 1.97
C THR A 56 14.96 8.81 3.49
N GLY A 57 16.19 8.70 4.01
CA GLY A 57 16.46 8.51 5.44
C GLY A 57 16.00 7.15 5.99
N LYS A 58 15.70 6.18 5.13
CA LYS A 58 15.26 4.83 5.52
C LYS A 58 16.43 3.84 5.54
N PRO A 59 16.42 2.83 6.42
CA PRO A 59 17.47 1.80 6.45
C PRO A 59 17.44 0.93 5.18
N LEU A 60 18.62 0.57 4.67
CA LEU A 60 18.81 -0.34 3.54
C LEU A 60 18.93 -1.80 4.03
N LEU A 61 18.10 -2.70 3.49
CA LEU A 61 18.22 -4.14 3.70
C LEU A 61 19.07 -4.76 2.59
N ILE A 62 20.17 -5.42 2.96
CA ILE A 62 21.03 -6.18 2.04
C ILE A 62 20.90 -7.67 2.37
N VAL A 63 20.54 -8.47 1.38
CA VAL A 63 20.43 -9.93 1.51
C VAL A 63 21.54 -10.58 0.69
N PHE A 64 22.34 -11.42 1.35
CA PHE A 64 23.28 -12.31 0.67
C PHE A 64 22.54 -13.61 0.33
N ARG A 65 22.64 -14.05 -0.93
CA ARG A 65 22.12 -15.36 -1.36
C ARG A 65 23.25 -16.39 -1.38
#